data_AF-A0A9E2AEV2-F1
#
_entry.id   AF-A0A9E2AEV2-F1
#
_cell.length_a   1.000
_cell.length_b   1.000
_cell.length_c   1.000
_cell.angle_alpha   90.00
_cell.angle_beta   90.00
_cell.angle_gamma   90.00
#
_symmetry.space_group_name_H-M   'P 1'
#
loop_
_entity.id
_entity.type
_entity.pdbx_description
1 polymer ?
#
loop_
_entity_poly.entity_id
_entity_poly.type
_entity_poly.pdbx_seq_one_letter_code
_entity_poly.pdbx_strand_id
1 'polypeptide(L)'
;MKELVVLNKYFLRYKWHLLFGIIFVSLSNYFRVLQPQIIRDALDLVIENIGIYNITEGTDIQQSINKELAETLLFFGATVLVLALIMGIFMYFMRQTIIVMSRLIEYDLRKDIFSHYEELDLGFYKKNNTGDLMARISEDVSKVRMYLGPALLYGINLVSLFVMVIYSML
;
A
#
# COMPACT_ATOMS: atom_id res chain seq x y z
N MET A 1 0.50 5.78 26.75
CA MET A 1 -0.28 5.19 25.62
C MET A 1 -1.62 4.58 26.06
N LYS A 2 -2.22 4.96 27.21
CA LYS A 2 -3.55 4.46 27.62
C LYS A 2 -4.69 5.11 26.82
N GLU A 3 -4.53 6.37 26.44
CA GLU A 3 -5.54 7.13 25.68
C GLU A 3 -5.83 6.58 24.28
N LEU A 4 -4.85 5.92 23.63
CA LEU A 4 -5.04 5.30 22.32
C LEU A 4 -5.87 4.01 22.39
N VAL A 5 -6.00 3.39 23.56
CA VAL A 5 -6.75 2.13 23.73
C VAL A 5 -8.25 2.34 23.46
N VAL A 6 -8.77 3.55 23.68
CA VAL A 6 -10.16 3.90 23.35
C VAL A 6 -10.45 3.73 21.85
N LEU A 7 -9.43 3.94 21.00
CA LEU A 7 -9.55 3.78 19.55
C LEU A 7 -9.68 2.31 19.13
N ASN A 8 -9.26 1.35 19.97
CA ASN A 8 -9.37 -0.09 19.67
C ASN A 8 -10.82 -0.53 19.45
N LYS A 9 -11.79 0.12 20.10
CA LYS A 9 -13.22 -0.14 19.86
C LYS A 9 -13.59 0.05 18.39
N TYR A 10 -13.06 1.11 17.76
CA TYR A 10 -13.31 1.41 16.36
C TYR A 10 -12.55 0.47 15.42
N PHE A 11 -11.33 0.08 15.77
CA PHE A 11 -10.60 -0.95 15.02
C PHE A 11 -11.33 -2.30 15.01
N LEU A 12 -11.90 -2.71 16.14
CA LEU A 12 -12.67 -3.95 16.24
C LEU A 12 -13.95 -3.92 15.38
N ARG A 13 -14.59 -2.74 15.28
CA ARG A 13 -15.76 -2.54 14.41
C ARG A 13 -15.42 -2.75 12.93
N TYR A 14 -14.25 -2.28 12.48
CA TYR A 14 -13.80 -2.37 11.09
C TYR A 14 -12.68 -3.42 10.86
N LYS A 15 -12.59 -4.44 11.71
CA LYS A 15 -11.52 -5.46 11.67
C LYS A 15 -11.31 -6.11 10.30
N TRP A 16 -12.40 -6.34 9.55
CA TRP A 16 -12.32 -6.93 8.22
C TRP A 16 -11.64 -6.00 7.21
N HIS A 17 -11.92 -4.70 7.26
CA HIS A 17 -11.26 -3.74 6.39
C HIS A 17 -9.77 -3.67 6.68
N LEU A 18 -9.38 -3.75 7.95
CA LEU A 18 -7.97 -3.74 8.36
C LEU A 18 -7.24 -5.03 7.96
N LEU A 19 -7.85 -6.20 8.16
CA LEU A 19 -7.27 -7.48 7.74
C LEU A 19 -7.09 -7.57 6.23
N PHE A 20 -8.12 -7.26 5.45
CA PHE A 20 -8.01 -7.21 3.99
C PHE A 20 -6.99 -6.16 3.54
N GLY A 21 -6.93 -5.02 4.23
CA GLY A 21 -5.91 -4.00 4.01
C GLY A 21 -4.49 -4.53 4.16
N ILE A 22 -4.18 -5.23 5.26
CA ILE A 22 -2.85 -5.82 5.51
C ILE A 22 -2.49 -6.83 4.40
N ILE A 23 -3.46 -7.66 4.01
CA ILE A 23 -3.27 -8.64 2.94
C ILE A 23 -2.96 -7.94 1.61
N PHE A 24 -3.76 -6.93 1.22
CA PHE A 24 -3.54 -6.22 -0.04
C PHE A 24 -2.25 -5.41 -0.06
N VAL A 25 -1.86 -4.79 1.07
CA VAL A 25 -0.55 -4.14 1.19
C VAL A 25 0.56 -5.16 0.93
N SER A 26 0.49 -6.32 1.60
CA SER A 26 1.50 -7.37 1.47
C SER A 26 1.57 -7.92 0.05
N LEU A 27 0.44 -8.21 -0.59
CA LEU A 27 0.40 -8.64 -1.99
C LEU A 27 0.97 -7.57 -2.91
N SER A 28 0.61 -6.29 -2.74
CA SER A 28 1.15 -5.21 -3.57
C SER A 28 2.68 -5.10 -3.45
N ASN A 29 3.21 -5.29 -2.25
CA ASN A 29 4.66 -5.30 -2.01
C ASN A 29 5.35 -6.51 -2.61
N TYR A 30 4.71 -7.68 -2.58
CA TYR A 30 5.24 -8.88 -3.22
C TYR A 30 5.47 -8.64 -4.72
N PHE A 31 4.48 -8.12 -5.44
CA PHE A 31 4.62 -7.81 -6.86
C PHE A 31 5.64 -6.68 -7.13
N ARG A 32 5.73 -5.71 -6.22
CA ARG A 32 6.74 -4.63 -6.30
C ARG A 32 8.18 -5.17 -6.20
N VAL A 33 8.43 -6.17 -5.35
CA VAL A 33 9.76 -6.79 -5.19
C VAL A 33 10.05 -7.77 -6.33
N LEU A 34 9.02 -8.42 -6.89
CA LEU A 34 9.17 -9.40 -7.97
C LEU A 34 9.55 -8.74 -9.31
N GLN A 35 9.06 -7.53 -9.61
CA GLN A 35 9.38 -6.79 -10.83
C GLN A 35 10.88 -6.63 -11.11
N PRO A 36 11.72 -6.12 -10.19
CA PRO A 36 13.16 -5.97 -10.44
C PRO A 36 13.89 -7.31 -10.58
N GLN A 37 13.41 -8.41 -9.97
CA GLN A 37 14.00 -9.74 -10.15
C GLN A 37 13.83 -10.23 -11.59
N ILE A 38 12.62 -10.13 -12.14
CA ILE A 38 12.36 -10.52 -13.54
C ILE A 38 13.17 -9.66 -14.52
N ILE A 39 13.29 -8.36 -14.25
CA ILE A 39 14.08 -7.46 -15.08
C ILE A 39 15.56 -7.88 -15.04
N ARG A 40 16.07 -8.27 -13.87
CA ARG A 40 17.43 -8.79 -13.73
C ARG A 40 17.62 -10.06 -14.55
N ASP A 41 16.75 -11.04 -14.42
CA ASP A 41 16.85 -12.30 -15.16
C ASP A 41 16.82 -12.07 -16.69
N ALA A 42 15.97 -11.15 -17.14
CA ALA A 42 15.92 -10.75 -18.55
C ALA A 42 17.23 -10.08 -19.02
N LEU A 43 17.82 -9.21 -18.19
CA LEU A 43 19.11 -8.57 -18.50
C LEU A 43 20.26 -9.57 -18.51
N ASP A 44 20.31 -10.48 -17.54
CA ASP A 44 21.35 -11.52 -17.43
C ASP A 44 21.31 -12.42 -18.68
N LEU A 45 20.12 -12.81 -19.15
CA LEU A 45 19.93 -13.56 -20.40
C LEU A 45 20.43 -12.79 -21.64
N VAL A 46 20.17 -11.48 -21.72
CA VAL A 46 20.68 -10.66 -22.82
C VAL A 46 22.21 -10.60 -22.79
N ILE A 47 22.80 -10.38 -21.62
CA ILE A 47 24.26 -10.27 -21.45
C ILE A 47 24.96 -11.58 -21.83
N GLU A 48 24.42 -12.72 -21.40
CA GLU A 48 24.98 -14.04 -21.73
C GLU A 48 24.95 -14.31 -23.24
N ASN A 49 23.86 -13.93 -23.91
CA ASN A 49 23.69 -14.15 -25.34
C ASN A 49 24.47 -13.15 -26.23
N ILE A 50 24.82 -11.96 -25.73
CA ILE A 50 25.69 -11.01 -26.45
C ILE A 50 27.08 -11.62 -26.71
N GLY A 51 27.60 -12.45 -25.78
CA GLY A 51 28.87 -13.15 -25.97
C GLY A 51 28.85 -14.10 -27.17
N ILE A 52 27.75 -14.82 -27.36
CA ILE A 52 27.53 -15.76 -28.48
C ILE A 52 27.25 -14.99 -29.78
N TYR A 53 26.50 -13.89 -29.69
CA TYR A 53 26.17 -13.01 -30.82
C TYR A 53 27.41 -12.46 -31.53
N ASN A 54 28.43 -12.05 -30.77
CA ASN A 54 29.69 -11.50 -31.32
C ASN A 54 30.57 -12.58 -31.96
N ILE A 55 30.46 -13.85 -31.56
CA ILE A 55 31.23 -14.98 -32.10
C ILE A 55 30.59 -15.50 -33.41
N THR A 56 29.30 -15.23 -33.62
CA THR A 56 28.47 -15.82 -34.70
C THR A 56 28.21 -14.85 -35.87
N GLU A 57 28.91 -13.70 -35.89
CA GLU A 57 28.80 -12.67 -36.92
C GLU A 57 28.99 -13.25 -38.34
N GLY A 58 27.99 -13.07 -39.20
CA GLY A 58 28.04 -13.45 -40.62
C GLY A 58 27.53 -14.85 -40.96
N THR A 59 26.99 -15.62 -40.01
CA THR A 59 26.38 -16.93 -40.28
C THR A 59 24.85 -16.88 -40.27
N ASP A 60 24.19 -17.81 -40.98
CA ASP A 60 22.70 -17.91 -41.01
C ASP A 60 22.09 -18.13 -39.61
N ILE A 61 22.90 -18.62 -38.67
CA ILE A 61 22.53 -18.87 -37.27
C ILE A 61 22.23 -17.57 -36.51
N GLN A 62 22.80 -16.43 -36.96
CA GLN A 62 22.58 -15.12 -36.34
C GLN A 62 21.12 -14.65 -36.40
N GLN A 63 20.41 -14.93 -37.50
CA GLN A 63 19.01 -14.54 -37.64
C GLN A 63 18.10 -15.35 -36.71
N SER A 64 18.41 -16.64 -36.50
CA SER A 64 17.68 -17.50 -35.58
C SER A 64 17.85 -17.05 -34.14
N ILE A 65 19.09 -16.75 -33.71
CA ILE A 65 19.39 -16.25 -32.35
C ILE A 65 18.68 -14.91 -32.09
N ASN A 66 18.73 -13.98 -33.04
CA ASN A 66 18.06 -12.68 -32.89
C ASN A 66 16.54 -12.80 -32.71
N LYS A 67 15.92 -13.70 -33.47
CA LYS A 67 14.47 -13.90 -33.39
C LYS A 67 14.08 -14.51 -32.04
N GLU A 68 14.82 -15.50 -31.57
CA GLU A 68 14.59 -16.16 -30.27
C GLU A 68 14.79 -15.18 -29.11
N LEU A 69 15.83 -14.33 -29.16
CA LEU A 69 16.05 -13.27 -28.18
C LEU A 69 14.92 -12.22 -28.19
N ALA A 70 14.47 -11.79 -29.37
CA ALA A 70 13.39 -10.82 -29.50
C ALA A 70 12.06 -11.38 -28.93
N GLU A 71 11.73 -12.63 -29.21
CA GLU A 71 10.54 -13.30 -28.66
C GLU A 71 10.63 -13.42 -27.13
N THR A 72 11.80 -13.80 -26.61
CA THR A 72 12.05 -13.92 -25.17
C THR A 72 11.94 -12.57 -24.46
N LEU A 73 12.54 -11.51 -25.02
CA LEU A 73 12.45 -10.15 -24.48
C LEU A 73 11.02 -9.60 -24.51
N LEU A 74 10.27 -9.86 -25.59
CA LEU A 74 8.87 -9.49 -25.67
C LEU A 74 8.03 -10.21 -24.61
N PHE A 75 8.29 -11.49 -24.36
CA PHE A 75 7.63 -12.26 -23.31
C PHE A 75 7.94 -11.71 -21.90
N PHE A 76 9.20 -11.36 -21.62
CA PHE A 76 9.56 -10.72 -20.35
C PHE A 76 8.90 -9.34 -20.19
N GLY A 77 8.92 -8.52 -21.23
CA GLY A 77 8.26 -7.22 -21.23
C GLY A 77 6.75 -7.32 -20.97
N ALA A 78 6.07 -8.26 -21.64
CA ALA A 78 4.67 -8.56 -21.40
C ALA A 78 4.41 -9.02 -19.95
N THR A 79 5.27 -9.88 -19.41
CA THR A 79 5.17 -10.36 -18.03
C THR A 79 5.30 -9.21 -17.02
N VAL A 80 6.27 -8.32 -17.18
CA VAL A 80 6.45 -7.14 -16.32
C VAL A 80 5.22 -6.23 -16.37
N LEU A 81 4.65 -6.01 -17.55
CA LEU A 81 3.42 -5.21 -17.71
C LEU A 81 2.23 -5.83 -16.97
N VAL A 82 2.03 -7.15 -17.11
CA VAL A 82 0.95 -7.86 -16.39
C VAL A 82 1.14 -7.74 -14.88
N LEU A 83 2.35 -7.92 -14.38
CA LEU A 83 2.66 -7.78 -12.95
C LEU A 83 2.43 -6.35 -12.45
N ALA A 84 2.77 -5.34 -13.25
CA ALA A 84 2.50 -3.93 -12.92
C ALA A 84 1.00 -3.64 -12.83
N LEU A 85 0.19 -4.21 -13.72
CA LEU A 85 -1.26 -4.08 -13.67
C LEU A 85 -1.85 -4.75 -12.43
N ILE A 86 -1.42 -5.98 -12.13
CA ILE A 86 -1.84 -6.72 -10.94
C ILE A 86 -1.46 -5.95 -9.67
N MET A 87 -0.23 -5.43 -9.59
CA MET A 87 0.20 -4.56 -8.50
C MET A 87 -0.71 -3.34 -8.36
N GLY A 88 -1.03 -2.67 -9.47
CA GLY A 88 -1.93 -1.51 -9.50
C GLY A 88 -3.33 -1.81 -8.94
N ILE A 89 -3.88 -2.98 -9.27
CA ILE A 89 -5.17 -3.46 -8.74
C ILE A 89 -5.08 -3.63 -7.22
N PHE A 90 -4.04 -4.27 -6.71
CA PHE A 90 -3.87 -4.43 -5.25
C PHE A 90 -3.64 -3.10 -4.54
N MET A 91 -2.90 -2.16 -5.16
CA MET A 91 -2.74 -0.80 -4.62
C MET A 91 -4.08 -0.06 -4.52
N TYR A 92 -4.97 -0.24 -5.50
CA TYR A 92 -6.32 0.32 -5.44
C TYR A 92 -7.12 -0.27 -4.27
N PHE A 93 -7.16 -1.59 -4.12
CA PHE A 93 -7.89 -2.25 -3.03
C PHE A 93 -7.32 -1.96 -1.65
N MET A 94 -6.00 -1.85 -1.53
CA MET A 94 -5.32 -1.35 -0.32
C MET A 94 -5.83 0.03 0.08
N ARG A 95 -6.00 0.95 -0.87
CA ARG A 95 -6.55 2.29 -0.59
C ARG A 95 -8.03 2.23 -0.24
N GLN A 96 -8.82 1.45 -0.97
CA GLN A 96 -10.26 1.27 -0.71
C GLN A 96 -10.54 0.65 0.66
N THR A 97 -9.65 -0.18 1.17
CA THR A 97 -9.82 -0.79 2.50
C THR A 97 -9.36 0.15 3.61
N ILE A 98 -8.09 0.52 3.66
CA ILE A 98 -7.51 1.23 4.81
C ILE A 98 -7.93 2.70 4.86
N ILE A 99 -7.90 3.41 3.72
CA ILE A 99 -8.22 4.85 3.72
C ILE A 99 -9.71 5.08 3.93
N VAL A 100 -10.58 4.29 3.30
CA VAL A 100 -12.03 4.41 3.51
C VAL A 100 -12.39 4.05 4.94
N MET A 101 -11.82 2.97 5.49
CA MET A 101 -11.99 2.61 6.90
C MET A 101 -11.62 3.78 7.83
N SER A 102 -10.50 4.46 7.58
CA SER A 102 -10.12 5.61 8.42
C SER A 102 -11.15 6.75 8.38
N ARG A 103 -11.80 6.99 7.23
CA ARG A 103 -12.87 8.00 7.10
C ARG A 103 -14.16 7.57 7.78
N LEU A 104 -14.50 6.29 7.76
CA LEU A 104 -15.64 5.75 8.48
C LEU A 104 -15.44 5.88 10.00
N ILE A 105 -14.23 5.60 10.49
CA ILE A 105 -13.89 5.84 11.90
C ILE A 105 -13.94 7.34 12.22
N GLU A 106 -13.41 8.21 11.36
CA GLU A 106 -13.51 9.68 11.55
C GLU A 106 -14.97 10.13 11.71
N TYR A 107 -15.86 9.62 10.86
CA TYR A 107 -17.29 9.91 10.93
C TYR A 107 -17.93 9.42 12.25
N ASP A 108 -17.69 8.16 12.62
CA ASP A 108 -18.22 7.58 13.86
C ASP A 108 -17.71 8.36 15.08
N LEU A 109 -16.43 8.75 15.08
CA LEU A 109 -15.81 9.46 16.21
C LEU A 109 -16.37 10.87 16.35
N ARG A 110 -16.60 11.59 15.25
CA ARG A 110 -17.31 12.87 15.28
C ARG A 110 -18.74 12.73 15.76
N LYS A 111 -19.44 11.68 15.34
CA LYS A 111 -20.81 11.41 15.77
C LYS A 111 -20.89 11.18 17.28
N ASP A 112 -20.04 10.31 17.82
CA ASP A 112 -20.03 9.99 19.26
C ASP A 112 -19.69 11.23 20.11
N ILE A 113 -18.73 12.06 19.69
CA ILE A 113 -18.38 13.30 20.41
C ILE A 113 -19.52 14.31 20.32
N PHE A 114 -20.12 14.47 19.15
CA PHE A 114 -21.23 15.42 18.95
C PHE A 114 -22.46 15.05 19.77
N SER A 115 -22.84 13.77 19.78
CA SER A 115 -23.94 13.29 20.63
C SER A 115 -23.66 13.52 22.11
N HIS A 116 -22.41 13.35 22.56
CA HIS A 116 -22.05 13.68 23.93
C HIS A 116 -22.17 15.18 24.23
N TYR A 117 -21.79 16.04 23.28
CA TYR A 117 -21.95 17.49 23.44
C TYR A 117 -23.43 17.90 23.55
N GLU A 118 -24.34 17.28 22.80
CA GLU A 118 -25.78 17.58 22.91
C GLU A 118 -26.37 17.28 24.29
N GLU A 119 -25.77 16.35 25.04
CA GLU A 119 -26.22 15.97 26.40
C GLU A 119 -25.65 16.89 27.50
N LEU A 120 -24.68 17.76 27.19
CA LEU A 120 -24.03 18.64 28.18
C LEU A 120 -24.91 19.82 28.60
N ASP A 121 -24.78 20.23 29.86
CA ASP A 121 -25.55 21.33 30.42
C ASP A 121 -25.06 22.71 29.95
N LEU A 122 -25.94 23.71 30.02
CA LEU A 122 -25.62 25.10 29.66
C LEU A 122 -24.46 25.70 30.48
N GLY A 123 -24.24 25.24 31.71
CA GLY A 123 -23.12 25.66 32.55
C GLY A 123 -21.76 25.24 31.99
N PHE A 124 -21.67 24.05 31.38
CA PHE A 124 -20.48 23.61 30.66
C PHE A 124 -20.13 24.57 29.51
N TYR A 125 -21.12 24.98 28.71
CA TYR A 125 -20.94 25.89 27.58
C TYR A 125 -20.67 27.35 28.00
N LYS A 126 -21.05 27.75 29.22
CA LYS A 126 -20.66 29.05 29.77
C LYS A 126 -19.19 29.08 30.19
N LYS A 127 -18.64 27.92 30.59
CA LYS A 127 -17.25 27.79 31.05
C LYS A 127 -16.27 27.49 29.91
N ASN A 128 -16.72 26.81 28.85
CA ASN A 128 -15.89 26.38 27.73
C ASN A 128 -16.31 27.10 26.45
N ASN A 129 -15.34 27.58 25.67
CA ASN A 129 -15.63 28.27 24.42
C ASN A 129 -16.11 27.28 23.34
N THR A 130 -17.32 27.50 22.81
CA THR A 130 -17.90 26.68 21.73
C THR A 130 -16.98 26.59 20.51
N GLY A 131 -16.21 27.64 20.21
CA GLY A 131 -15.24 27.61 19.12
C GLY A 131 -14.13 26.56 19.32
N ASP A 132 -13.65 26.40 20.55
CA ASP A 132 -12.63 25.38 20.89
C ASP A 132 -13.22 23.96 20.80
N LEU A 133 -14.47 23.79 21.24
CA LEU A 133 -15.17 22.50 21.13
C LEU A 133 -15.34 22.06 19.66
N MET A 134 -15.67 23.00 18.77
CA MET A 134 -15.79 22.74 17.33
C MET A 134 -14.43 22.49 16.68
N ALA A 135 -13.37 23.19 17.11
CA ALA A 135 -12.01 22.94 16.66
C ALA A 135 -11.56 21.52 17.02
N ARG A 136 -11.84 21.04 18.23
CA ARG A 136 -11.51 19.67 18.66
C ARG A 136 -12.21 18.60 17.81
N ILE A 137 -13.52 18.75 17.53
CA ILE A 137 -14.27 17.81 16.67
C ILE A 137 -13.76 17.80 15.23
N SER A 138 -13.34 18.95 14.70
CA SER A 138 -12.94 19.07 13.30
C SER A 138 -11.47 18.73 13.09
N GLU A 139 -10.59 19.40 13.82
CA GLU A 139 -9.13 19.36 13.65
C GLU A 139 -8.51 18.17 14.37
N ASP A 140 -8.77 17.99 15.66
CA ASP A 140 -8.10 16.93 16.44
C ASP A 140 -8.58 15.54 16.00
N VAL A 141 -9.87 15.37 15.69
CA VAL A 141 -10.38 14.12 15.11
C VAL A 141 -9.75 13.82 13.74
N SER A 142 -9.49 14.86 12.93
CA SER A 142 -8.79 14.69 11.65
C SER A 142 -7.34 14.25 11.85
N LYS A 143 -6.65 14.76 12.89
CA LYS A 143 -5.31 14.29 13.28
C LYS A 143 -5.34 12.83 13.73
N VAL A 144 -6.34 12.43 14.53
CA VAL A 144 -6.54 11.03 14.92
C VAL A 144 -6.73 10.14 13.68
N ARG A 145 -7.52 10.56 12.69
CA ARG A 145 -7.65 9.83 11.44
C ARG A 145 -6.32 9.69 10.68
N MET A 146 -5.46 10.72 10.68
CA MET A 146 -4.14 10.60 10.04
C MET A 146 -3.30 9.47 10.64
N TYR A 147 -3.44 9.24 11.96
CA TYR A 147 -2.85 8.09 12.62
C TYR A 147 -3.51 6.77 12.19
N LEU A 148 -4.84 6.70 12.19
CA LEU A 148 -5.61 5.48 11.90
C LEU A 148 -5.58 5.04 10.42
N GLY A 149 -5.32 5.95 9.49
CA GLY A 149 -5.27 5.66 8.05
C GLY A 149 -3.84 5.66 7.52
N PRO A 150 -3.31 6.81 7.08
CA PRO A 150 -1.98 6.91 6.48
C PRO A 150 -0.83 6.35 7.34
N ALA A 151 -0.78 6.67 8.64
CA ALA A 151 0.35 6.21 9.46
C ALA A 151 0.37 4.69 9.61
N LEU A 152 -0.79 4.06 9.84
CA LEU A 152 -0.91 2.61 9.85
C LEU A 152 -0.59 2.00 8.49
N LEU A 153 -1.10 2.58 7.41
CA LEU A 153 -0.82 2.14 6.04
C LEU A 153 0.70 2.10 5.77
N TYR A 154 1.41 3.19 6.08
CA TYR A 154 2.84 3.28 5.89
C TYR A 154 3.62 2.35 6.82
N GLY A 155 3.17 2.18 8.07
CA GLY A 155 3.76 1.24 9.01
C GLY A 155 3.69 -0.20 8.50
N ILE A 156 2.50 -0.64 8.09
CA ILE A 156 2.28 -1.99 7.52
C ILE A 156 3.11 -2.15 6.23
N ASN A 157 3.07 -1.15 5.36
CA ASN A 157 3.82 -1.16 4.11
C ASN A 157 5.33 -1.31 4.34
N LEU A 158 5.87 -0.54 5.28
CA LEU A 158 7.29 -0.57 5.62
C LEU A 158 7.70 -1.94 6.18
N VAL A 159 6.95 -2.46 7.15
CA VAL A 159 7.24 -3.77 7.74
C VAL A 159 7.17 -4.89 6.70
N SER A 160 6.10 -4.89 5.89
CA SER A 160 5.92 -5.88 4.81
C SER A 160 7.06 -5.80 3.79
N LEU A 161 7.39 -4.61 3.30
CA LEU A 161 8.44 -4.41 2.32
C LEU A 161 9.81 -4.82 2.88
N PHE A 162 10.10 -4.44 4.12
CA PHE A 162 11.37 -4.78 4.78
C PHE A 162 11.58 -6.29 4.85
N VAL A 163 10.56 -7.04 5.29
CA VAL A 163 10.61 -8.51 5.35
C VAL A 163 10.80 -9.11 3.96
N MET A 164 10.07 -8.62 2.95
CA MET A 164 10.17 -9.16 1.58
C MET A 164 11.50 -8.87 0.91
N VAL A 165 12.07 -7.68 1.10
CA VAL A 165 13.37 -7.32 0.53
C VAL A 165 14.48 -8.17 1.16
N ILE A 166 14.48 -8.36 2.47
CA ILE A 166 15.46 -9.23 3.14
C ILE A 166 15.34 -10.66 2.62
N TYR A 167 14.12 -11.18 2.52
CA TYR A 167 13.88 -12.51 1.96
C TYR A 167 14.37 -12.63 0.51
N SER A 168 14.20 -11.58 -0.30
CA SER A 168 14.69 -11.55 -1.69
C SER A 168 16.21 -11.48 -1.81
N MET A 169 16.92 -11.03 -0.77
CA MET A 169 18.38 -10.90 -0.78
C MET A 169 19.12 -12.14 -0.25
N LEU A 170 18.43 -12.96 0.55
CA LEU A 170 18.90 -14.24 1.07
C LEU A 170 18.84 -15.34 0.00
#